data_AF-A0A354EX09-F1
#
_entry.id   AF-A0A354EX09-F1
#
_cell.length_a   1.000
_cell.length_b   1.000
_cell.length_c   1.000
_cell.angle_alpha   90.00
_cell.angle_beta   90.00
_cell.angle_gamma   90.00
#
_symmetry.space_group_name_H-M   'P 1'
#
loop_
_entity.id
_entity.type
_entity.pdbx_description
1 polymer ?
#
loop_
_entity_poly.entity_id
_entity_poly.type
_entity_poly.pdbx_seq_one_letter_code
_entity_poly.pdbx_strand_id
1 'polypeptide(L)'
;MLESAVDPCKVKLIPASIQSKSVIKNLARFYVYELSRYNGEDIPENGLFKAHDACFNYDSYWREAGHYPFIIRVDDHLAGFVLVNQKGSRSEVDWHLAEFFILAGFQNKGVGRHVVGLLLNRFSGLWEVAQMPNNLPAIHFWRSVIQQFTSGQYTETQQQVHNPHPHEMIIQRFRSPAAFTKI
;
A
#
# COMPACT_ATOMS: atom_id res chain seq x y z
N MET A 1 11.73 7.60 24.70
CA MET A 1 12.25 6.27 24.30
C MET A 1 12.43 6.29 22.80
N LEU A 2 13.67 6.21 22.31
CA LEU A 2 13.95 6.01 20.89
C LEU A 2 13.56 4.56 20.56
N GLU A 3 12.43 4.36 19.89
CA GLU A 3 12.11 3.04 19.37
C GLU A 3 13.14 2.70 18.29
N SER A 4 13.93 1.65 18.52
CA SER A 4 14.94 1.16 17.60
C SER A 4 14.32 0.72 16.26
N ALA A 5 15.07 0.85 15.18
CA ALA A 5 14.69 0.30 13.87
C ALA A 5 14.34 -1.20 13.99
N VAL A 6 13.30 -1.64 13.29
CA VAL A 6 12.96 -3.07 13.22
C VAL A 6 14.00 -3.75 12.35
N ASP A 7 14.57 -4.86 12.83
CA ASP A 7 15.44 -5.71 12.04
C ASP A 7 14.68 -6.19 10.77
N PRO A 8 15.18 -5.84 9.56
CA PRO A 8 14.57 -6.24 8.30
C PRO A 8 14.29 -7.75 8.19
N CYS A 9 15.13 -8.61 8.77
CA CYS A 9 14.95 -10.06 8.73
C CYS A 9 13.69 -10.56 9.44
N LYS A 10 13.08 -9.72 10.29
CA LYS A 10 11.86 -10.04 11.04
C LYS A 10 10.59 -9.65 10.31
N VAL A 11 10.69 -8.88 9.23
CA VAL A 11 9.55 -8.43 8.45
C VAL A 11 9.15 -9.51 7.44
N LYS A 12 7.92 -10.01 7.54
CA LYS A 12 7.38 -11.05 6.66
C LYS A 12 6.23 -10.51 5.84
N LEU A 13 6.27 -10.78 4.53
CA LEU A 13 5.20 -10.48 3.59
C LEU A 13 4.50 -11.77 3.15
N ILE A 14 3.34 -12.05 3.74
CA ILE A 14 2.66 -13.35 3.66
C ILE A 14 1.43 -13.21 2.74
N PRO A 15 1.29 -14.04 1.68
CA PRO A 15 0.06 -14.08 0.88
C PRO A 15 -1.16 -14.30 1.76
N ALA A 16 -2.19 -13.46 1.59
CA ALA A 16 -3.39 -13.55 2.40
C ALA A 16 -4.39 -14.52 1.77
N SER A 17 -4.60 -15.68 2.41
CA SER A 17 -5.66 -16.61 2.01
C SER A 17 -7.05 -16.04 2.33
N ILE A 18 -8.10 -16.70 1.83
CA ILE A 18 -9.49 -16.28 2.09
C ILE A 18 -9.83 -16.21 3.58
N GLN A 19 -9.20 -17.06 4.41
CA GLN A 19 -9.37 -17.03 5.87
C GLN A 19 -8.82 -15.75 6.51
N SER A 20 -7.81 -15.13 5.88
CA SER A 20 -7.21 -13.86 6.32
C SER A 20 -8.01 -12.62 5.89
N LYS A 21 -9.08 -12.78 5.11
CA LYS A 21 -9.90 -11.67 4.63
C LYS A 21 -10.49 -10.82 5.76
N SER A 22 -11.00 -11.44 6.82
CA SER A 22 -11.55 -10.72 7.96
C SER A 22 -10.48 -9.89 8.70
N VAL A 23 -9.25 -10.39 8.76
CA VAL A 23 -8.10 -9.67 9.34
C VAL A 23 -7.79 -8.43 8.52
N ILE A 24 -7.69 -8.55 7.19
CA ILE A 24 -7.46 -7.38 6.31
C ILE A 24 -8.59 -6.37 6.45
N LYS A 25 -9.86 -6.81 6.44
CA LYS A 25 -11.00 -5.90 6.66
C LYS A 25 -10.93 -5.19 8.00
N ASN A 26 -10.51 -5.86 9.08
CA ASN A 26 -10.34 -5.21 10.37
C ASN A 26 -9.20 -4.19 10.37
N LEU A 27 -8.07 -4.52 9.72
CA LEU A 27 -6.94 -3.59 9.56
C LEU A 27 -7.29 -2.39 8.69
N ALA A 28 -8.06 -2.60 7.62
CA ALA A 28 -8.50 -1.56 6.71
C ALA A 28 -9.36 -0.49 7.40
N ARG A 29 -10.04 -0.81 8.51
CA ARG A 29 -10.73 0.22 9.31
C ARG A 29 -9.77 1.26 9.87
N PHE A 30 -8.58 0.84 10.31
CA PHE A 30 -7.54 1.76 10.78
C PHE A 30 -6.89 2.53 9.64
N TYR A 31 -6.75 1.90 8.47
CA TYR A 31 -6.31 2.58 7.25
C TYR A 31 -7.27 3.71 6.88
N VAL A 32 -8.58 3.42 6.79
CA VAL A 32 -9.61 4.43 6.51
C VAL A 32 -9.65 5.51 7.59
N TYR A 33 -9.52 5.14 8.87
CA TYR A 33 -9.38 6.11 9.96
C TYR A 33 -8.18 7.04 9.78
N GLU A 34 -7.02 6.55 9.32
CA GLU A 34 -5.88 7.43 9.04
C GLU A 34 -6.12 8.32 7.82
N LEU A 35 -6.81 7.82 6.80
CA LEU A 35 -7.20 8.60 5.62
C LEU A 35 -8.24 9.68 5.94
N SER A 36 -9.06 9.48 6.98
CA SER A 36 -10.11 10.41 7.39
C SER A 36 -9.60 11.82 7.70
N ARG A 37 -8.32 11.91 8.12
CA ARG A 37 -7.59 13.16 8.33
C ARG A 37 -7.46 14.03 7.07
N TYR A 38 -7.60 13.43 5.89
CA TYR A 38 -7.34 14.06 4.60
C TYR A 38 -8.59 14.12 3.73
N ASN A 39 -9.50 13.16 3.82
CA ASN A 39 -10.71 13.11 3.00
C ASN A 39 -11.97 13.60 3.74
N GLY A 40 -11.89 13.86 5.06
CA GLY A 40 -13.01 14.33 5.87
C GLY A 40 -14.09 13.27 6.11
N GLU A 41 -13.76 11.99 5.99
CA GLU A 41 -14.71 10.90 6.19
C GLU A 41 -15.15 10.79 7.67
N ASP A 42 -16.45 10.94 7.90
CA ASP A 42 -17.04 10.82 9.23
C ASP A 42 -17.13 9.36 9.70
N ILE A 43 -16.94 9.17 11.00
CA ILE A 43 -17.16 7.86 11.61
C ILE A 43 -18.68 7.56 11.67
N PRO A 44 -19.13 6.37 11.23
CA PRO A 44 -20.53 5.99 11.37
C PRO A 44 -20.94 5.87 12.85
N GLU A 45 -22.24 5.98 13.14
CA GLU A 45 -22.78 5.92 14.53
C GLU A 45 -22.45 4.62 15.27
N ASN A 46 -22.20 3.53 14.55
CA ASN A 46 -21.79 2.25 15.15
C ASN A 46 -20.32 2.22 15.60
N GLY A 47 -19.56 3.31 15.41
CA GLY A 47 -18.17 3.46 15.81
C GLY A 47 -17.17 2.66 14.96
N LEU A 48 -17.58 2.15 13.79
CA LEU A 48 -16.75 1.34 12.92
C LEU A 48 -16.58 2.01 11.55
N PHE A 49 -15.36 2.46 11.25
CA PHE A 49 -15.01 2.85 9.88
C PHE A 49 -15.30 1.71 8.92
N LYS A 50 -15.81 2.06 7.75
CA LYS A 50 -16.27 1.11 6.76
C LYS A 50 -15.09 0.61 5.95
N ALA A 51 -14.56 -0.55 6.33
CA ALA A 51 -13.66 -1.35 5.49
C ALA A 51 -14.39 -2.07 4.33
N HIS A 52 -15.50 -1.51 3.87
CA HIS A 52 -16.35 -2.02 2.80
C HIS A 52 -17.35 -0.89 2.52
N ASP A 53 -17.04 -0.08 1.53
CA ASP A 53 -18.04 0.70 0.80
C ASP A 53 -17.82 0.43 -0.70
N ALA A 54 -18.68 0.96 -1.56
CA ALA A 54 -18.62 0.81 -3.02
C ALA A 54 -17.23 1.09 -3.62
N CYS A 55 -16.37 1.83 -2.91
CA CYS A 55 -15.00 2.18 -3.30
C CYS A 55 -13.98 1.05 -3.11
N PHE A 56 -14.18 0.16 -2.12
CA PHE A 56 -13.20 -0.86 -1.72
C PHE A 56 -13.83 -2.25 -1.78
N ASN A 57 -13.94 -2.80 -3.00
CA ASN A 57 -14.38 -4.17 -3.20
C ASN A 57 -13.25 -5.15 -2.84
N TYR A 58 -13.00 -5.36 -1.54
CA TYR A 58 -11.98 -6.30 -1.08
C TYR A 58 -12.23 -7.74 -1.56
N ASP A 59 -13.47 -8.12 -1.87
CA ASP A 59 -13.80 -9.47 -2.29
C ASP A 59 -13.11 -9.87 -3.60
N SER A 60 -12.83 -8.89 -4.49
CA SER A 60 -12.12 -9.13 -5.76
C SER A 60 -10.73 -9.75 -5.53
N TYR A 61 -10.05 -9.40 -4.43
CA TYR A 61 -8.70 -9.90 -4.12
C TYR A 61 -8.61 -11.40 -3.85
N TRP A 62 -9.74 -12.08 -3.65
CA TRP A 62 -9.80 -13.53 -3.48
C TRP A 62 -10.61 -14.23 -4.57
N ARG A 63 -11.18 -13.49 -5.53
CA ARG A 63 -12.06 -14.03 -6.57
C ARG A 63 -11.52 -13.80 -7.98
N GLU A 64 -10.79 -12.71 -8.20
CA GLU A 64 -10.30 -12.31 -9.50
C GLU A 64 -8.81 -12.64 -9.64
N ALA A 65 -8.41 -13.12 -10.82
CA ALA A 65 -7.01 -13.23 -11.19
C ALA A 65 -6.35 -11.84 -11.21
N GLY A 66 -5.03 -11.80 -11.06
CA GLY A 66 -4.28 -10.54 -11.10
C GLY A 66 -4.47 -9.66 -9.85
N HIS A 67 -5.02 -10.20 -8.76
CA HIS A 67 -5.12 -9.53 -7.46
C HIS A 67 -4.37 -10.32 -6.39
N TYR A 68 -3.55 -9.63 -5.62
CA TYR A 68 -2.57 -10.23 -4.71
C TYR A 68 -2.63 -9.52 -3.36
N PRO A 69 -3.44 -10.04 -2.41
CA PRO A 69 -3.50 -9.52 -1.06
C PRO A 69 -2.37 -10.12 -0.20
N PHE A 70 -1.79 -9.30 0.67
CA PHE A 70 -0.77 -9.74 1.62
C PHE A 70 -1.00 -9.18 3.02
N ILE A 71 -0.65 -9.99 4.02
CA ILE A 71 -0.48 -9.56 5.42
C ILE A 71 0.99 -9.28 5.68
N ILE A 72 1.23 -8.19 6.42
CA ILE A 72 2.56 -7.81 6.89
C ILE A 72 2.67 -8.22 8.35
N ARG A 73 3.74 -8.94 8.69
CA ARG A 73 4.10 -9.26 10.08
C ARG A 73 5.50 -8.77 10.41
N VAL A 74 5.70 -8.41 11.68
CA VAL A 74 7.02 -8.18 12.27
C VAL A 74 7.15 -9.17 13.41
N ASP A 75 8.14 -10.05 13.33
CA ASP A 75 8.18 -11.30 14.11
C ASP A 75 6.85 -12.06 13.92
N ASP A 76 6.09 -12.26 15.00
CA ASP A 76 4.78 -12.91 14.98
C ASP A 76 3.61 -11.93 15.15
N HIS A 77 3.87 -10.61 15.18
CA HIS A 77 2.84 -9.59 15.35
C HIS A 77 2.28 -9.12 14.01
N LEU A 78 0.96 -8.87 13.97
CA LEU A 78 0.33 -8.18 12.83
C LEU A 78 0.86 -6.75 12.76
N ALA A 79 1.38 -6.37 11.60
CA ALA A 79 1.98 -5.06 11.38
C ALA A 79 1.30 -4.25 10.28
N GLY A 80 0.46 -4.86 9.45
CA GLY A 80 -0.24 -4.17 8.38
C GLY A 80 -0.71 -5.10 7.26
N PHE A 81 -1.06 -4.50 6.13
CA PHE A 81 -1.44 -5.22 4.91
C PHE A 81 -1.01 -4.44 3.67
N VAL A 82 -0.95 -5.13 2.54
CA VAL A 82 -0.77 -4.52 1.23
C VAL A 82 -1.60 -5.25 0.19
N LEU A 83 -2.21 -4.48 -0.70
CA LEU A 83 -3.03 -4.95 -1.79
C LEU A 83 -2.41 -4.51 -3.11
N VAL A 84 -2.04 -5.49 -3.94
CA VAL A 84 -1.49 -5.27 -5.27
C VAL A 84 -2.43 -5.88 -6.29
N ASN A 85 -2.64 -5.20 -7.42
CA ASN A 85 -3.41 -5.74 -8.53
C ASN A 85 -2.83 -5.32 -9.88
N GLN A 86 -3.34 -5.89 -10.98
CA GLN A 86 -2.96 -5.54 -12.35
C GLN A 86 -3.96 -4.55 -12.98
N LYS A 87 -4.54 -3.65 -12.17
CA LYS A 87 -5.51 -2.63 -12.59
C LYS A 87 -4.90 -1.22 -12.44
N GLY A 88 -3.76 -0.99 -13.08
CA GLY A 88 -3.19 0.34 -13.19
C GLY A 88 -4.05 1.27 -14.04
N SER A 89 -3.84 2.57 -13.93
CA SER A 89 -4.56 3.59 -14.70
C SER A 89 -4.23 3.58 -16.21
N ARG A 90 -3.23 2.82 -16.63
CA ARG A 90 -2.85 2.63 -18.04
C ARG A 90 -2.60 1.15 -18.33
N SER A 91 -2.82 0.75 -19.59
CA SER A 91 -2.69 -0.66 -20.01
C SER A 91 -1.25 -1.17 -19.98
N GLU A 92 -0.25 -0.30 -20.04
CA GLU A 92 1.17 -0.68 -19.91
C GLU A 92 1.62 -0.92 -18.46
N VAL A 93 0.80 -0.56 -17.46
CA VAL A 93 1.13 -0.76 -16.05
C VAL A 93 0.92 -2.23 -15.70
N ASP A 94 2.00 -2.90 -15.34
CA ASP A 94 1.98 -4.31 -14.94
C ASP A 94 1.41 -4.49 -13.52
N TRP A 95 1.72 -3.55 -12.62
CA TRP A 95 1.42 -3.65 -11.19
C TRP A 95 0.96 -2.32 -10.60
N HIS A 96 -0.17 -2.34 -9.90
CA HIS A 96 -0.71 -1.22 -9.16
C HIS A 96 -0.80 -1.60 -7.68
N LEU A 97 -0.14 -0.81 -6.82
CA LEU A 97 -0.27 -0.95 -5.37
C LEU A 97 -1.43 -0.08 -4.93
N ALA A 98 -2.58 -0.72 -4.78
CA ALA A 98 -3.85 -0.06 -4.56
C ALA A 98 -4.00 0.42 -3.11
N GLU A 99 -3.57 -0.39 -2.14
CA GLU A 99 -3.63 -0.04 -0.72
C GLU A 99 -2.40 -0.55 0.00
N PHE A 100 -1.86 0.28 0.89
CA PHE A 100 -0.70 -0.04 1.69
C PHE A 100 -0.81 0.61 3.05
N PHE A 101 -0.79 -0.22 4.08
CA PHE A 101 -1.02 0.24 5.44
C PHE A 101 -0.05 -0.46 6.39
N ILE A 102 0.59 0.35 7.23
CA ILE A 102 1.43 -0.09 8.35
C ILE A 102 0.80 0.49 9.61
N LEU A 103 0.54 -0.37 10.60
CA LEU A 103 0.02 0.05 11.90
C LEU A 103 0.96 1.04 12.57
N ALA A 104 0.41 2.04 13.26
CA ALA A 104 1.17 3.14 13.89
C ALA A 104 2.38 2.67 14.71
N GLY A 105 2.25 1.60 15.49
CA GLY A 105 3.34 1.02 16.29
C GLY A 105 4.51 0.44 15.49
N PHE A 106 4.38 0.30 14.16
CA PHE A 106 5.42 -0.18 13.25
C PHE A 106 5.86 0.88 12.22
N GLN A 107 5.22 2.05 12.21
CA GLN A 107 5.59 3.18 11.35
C GLN A 107 6.94 3.78 11.79
N ASN A 108 7.64 4.43 10.85
CA ASN A 108 8.95 5.06 11.08
C ASN A 108 10.09 4.13 11.56
N LYS A 109 9.88 2.81 11.54
CA LYS A 109 10.88 1.79 11.92
C LYS A 109 11.50 1.05 10.74
N GLY A 110 11.31 1.54 9.51
CA GLY A 110 11.82 0.92 8.28
C GLY A 110 10.97 -0.21 7.69
N VAL A 111 9.93 -0.67 8.40
CA VAL A 111 9.06 -1.79 7.97
C VAL A 111 8.47 -1.55 6.58
N GLY A 112 7.90 -0.37 6.34
CA GLY A 112 7.24 -0.09 5.07
C GLY A 112 8.19 -0.13 3.87
N ARG A 113 9.39 0.44 4.01
CA ARG A 113 10.44 0.40 2.97
C ARG A 113 10.86 -1.03 2.67
N HIS A 114 11.04 -1.86 3.70
CA HIS A 114 11.40 -3.26 3.52
C HIS A 114 10.30 -4.04 2.78
N VAL A 115 9.04 -3.84 3.14
CA VAL A 115 7.90 -4.50 2.45
C VAL A 115 7.84 -4.13 0.97
N VAL A 116 8.05 -2.85 0.63
CA VAL A 116 8.10 -2.42 -0.79
C VAL A 116 9.25 -3.13 -1.50
N GLY A 117 10.44 -3.24 -0.90
CA GLY A 117 11.55 -4.01 -1.46
C GLY A 117 11.20 -5.48 -1.74
N LEU A 118 10.52 -6.15 -0.80
CA LEU A 118 10.04 -7.52 -0.99
C LEU A 118 9.05 -7.64 -2.15
N LEU A 119 8.15 -6.67 -2.33
CA LEU A 119 7.20 -6.63 -3.44
C LEU A 119 7.90 -6.45 -4.78
N LEU A 120 8.80 -5.46 -4.89
CA LEU A 120 9.51 -5.16 -6.13
C LEU A 120 10.43 -6.31 -6.56
N ASN A 121 11.02 -7.04 -5.62
CA ASN A 121 11.80 -8.25 -5.91
C ASN A 121 10.91 -9.43 -6.35
N ARG A 122 9.66 -9.47 -5.91
CA ARG A 122 8.71 -10.55 -6.24
C ARG A 122 8.01 -10.32 -7.59
N PHE A 123 7.72 -9.08 -7.93
CA PHE A 123 6.95 -8.73 -9.13
C PHE A 123 7.72 -7.73 -9.99
N SER A 124 8.32 -8.25 -11.06
CA SER A 124 8.99 -7.42 -12.05
C SER A 124 7.99 -6.76 -12.98
N GLY A 125 8.20 -5.48 -13.32
CA GLY A 125 7.37 -4.77 -14.28
C GLY A 125 7.36 -3.25 -14.09
N LEU A 126 6.48 -2.59 -14.82
CA LEU A 126 6.09 -1.20 -14.61
C LEU A 126 5.07 -1.12 -13.46
N TRP A 127 5.45 -0.41 -12.42
CA TRP A 127 4.65 -0.17 -11.23
C TRP A 127 3.98 1.20 -11.27
N GLU A 128 2.83 1.27 -10.63
CA GLU A 128 2.09 2.49 -10.34
C GLU A 128 1.71 2.55 -8.85
N VAL A 129 1.88 3.73 -8.25
CA VAL A 129 1.34 4.07 -6.93
C VAL A 129 0.63 5.41 -7.02
N ALA A 130 -0.44 5.58 -6.24
CA ALA A 130 -1.21 6.81 -6.19
C ALA A 130 -1.37 7.30 -4.74
N GLN A 131 -1.32 8.63 -4.53
CA GLN A 131 -1.56 9.26 -3.23
C GLN A 131 -2.46 10.48 -3.35
N MET A 132 -3.23 10.77 -2.30
CA MET A 132 -3.97 12.04 -2.22
C MET A 132 -2.97 13.22 -2.09
N PRO A 133 -3.17 14.33 -2.82
CA PRO A 133 -2.25 15.49 -2.80
C PRO A 133 -2.05 16.12 -1.42
N ASN A 134 -3.02 15.99 -0.53
CA ASN A 134 -2.97 16.50 0.84
C ASN A 134 -2.40 15.49 1.87
N ASN A 135 -2.13 14.25 1.48
CA ASN A 135 -1.49 13.24 2.33
C ASN A 135 0.05 13.37 2.23
N LEU A 136 0.58 14.48 2.76
CA LEU A 136 2.02 14.79 2.73
C LEU A 136 2.90 13.66 3.30
N PRO A 137 2.55 12.97 4.41
CA PRO A 137 3.34 11.86 4.91
C PRO A 137 3.48 10.72 3.89
N ALA A 138 2.39 10.35 3.19
CA ALA A 138 2.44 9.34 2.15
C ALA A 138 3.30 9.78 0.95
N ILE A 139 3.16 11.04 0.51
CA ILE A 139 3.95 11.59 -0.60
C ILE A 139 5.45 11.54 -0.27
N HIS A 140 5.84 11.98 0.94
CA HIS A 140 7.24 11.91 1.38
C HIS A 140 7.76 10.47 1.46
N PHE A 141 6.94 9.56 1.98
CA PHE A 141 7.29 8.14 2.02
C PHE A 141 7.55 7.59 0.62
N TRP A 142 6.62 7.76 -0.32
CA TRP A 142 6.74 7.19 -1.66
C TRP A 142 7.84 7.83 -2.49
N ARG A 143 7.99 9.16 -2.45
CA ARG A 143 9.14 9.83 -3.08
C ARG A 143 10.46 9.28 -2.55
N SER A 144 10.62 9.15 -1.22
CA SER A 144 11.85 8.60 -0.63
C SER A 144 12.11 7.16 -1.07
N VAL A 145 11.08 6.31 -1.02
CA VAL A 145 11.18 4.89 -1.34
C VAL A 145 11.49 4.67 -2.81
N ILE A 146 10.71 5.28 -3.71
CA ILE A 146 10.87 5.11 -5.16
C ILE A 146 12.20 5.71 -5.62
N GLN A 147 12.56 6.92 -5.16
CA GLN A 147 13.85 7.53 -5.46
C GLN A 147 15.01 6.60 -5.14
N GLN A 148 14.99 5.96 -3.97
CA GLN A 148 16.04 5.02 -3.57
C GLN A 148 16.05 3.78 -4.47
N PHE A 149 14.89 3.20 -4.78
CA PHE A 149 14.81 1.97 -5.55
C PHE A 149 15.15 2.15 -7.03
N THR A 150 14.83 3.30 -7.60
CA THR A 150 15.01 3.56 -9.04
C THR A 150 16.17 4.49 -9.33
N SER A 151 16.94 4.91 -8.32
CA SER A 151 17.97 5.94 -8.46
C SER A 151 17.42 7.21 -9.14
N GLY A 152 16.21 7.61 -8.77
CA GLY A 152 15.50 8.76 -9.33
C GLY A 152 14.81 8.52 -10.68
N GLN A 153 14.84 7.31 -11.24
CA GLN A 153 14.18 6.97 -12.50
C GLN A 153 12.69 6.63 -12.28
N TYR A 154 11.87 7.67 -12.15
CA TYR A 154 10.41 7.55 -12.09
C TYR A 154 9.74 8.80 -12.67
N THR A 155 8.46 8.67 -12.99
CA THR A 155 7.63 9.82 -13.35
C THR A 155 6.65 10.09 -12.22
N GLU A 156 6.32 11.36 -12.02
CA GLU A 156 5.30 11.80 -11.06
C GLU A 156 4.38 12.80 -11.79
N THR A 157 3.07 12.59 -11.66
CA THR A 157 2.06 13.43 -12.30
C THR A 157 0.87 13.58 -11.38
N GLN A 158 0.25 14.76 -11.34
CA GLN A 158 -1.05 14.96 -10.70
C GLN A 158 -2.14 14.75 -11.75
N GLN A 159 -3.09 13.87 -11.48
CA GLN A 159 -4.16 13.51 -12.40
C GLN A 159 -5.49 13.42 -11.67
N GLN A 160 -6.58 13.74 -12.38
CA GLN A 160 -7.94 13.52 -11.88
C GLN A 160 -8.34 12.06 -12.12
N VAL A 161 -8.65 11.35 -11.04
CA VAL A 161 -9.18 9.98 -11.06
C VAL A 161 -10.68 10.05 -10.85
N HIS A 162 -11.45 9.31 -11.66
CA HIS A 162 -12.91 9.45 -11.71
C HIS A 162 -13.67 8.54 -10.73
N ASN A 163 -13.06 7.42 -10.34
CA ASN A 163 -13.65 6.45 -9.42
C ASN A 163 -12.92 6.47 -8.07
N PRO A 164 -13.63 6.40 -6.94
CA PRO A 164 -15.08 6.26 -6.81
C PRO A 164 -15.88 7.53 -7.17
N HIS A 165 -15.26 8.70 -7.00
CA HIS A 165 -15.75 10.00 -7.48
C HIS A 165 -14.56 10.81 -8.00
N PRO A 166 -14.76 11.86 -8.81
CA PRO A 166 -13.66 12.69 -9.30
C PRO A 166 -12.84 13.32 -8.17
N HIS A 167 -11.56 12.93 -8.06
CA HIS A 167 -10.61 13.52 -7.12
C HIS A 167 -9.20 13.51 -7.72
N GLU A 168 -8.35 14.41 -7.26
CA GLU A 168 -6.96 14.46 -7.71
C GLU A 168 -6.11 13.45 -6.96
N MET A 169 -5.17 12.83 -7.66
CA MET A 169 -4.16 11.93 -7.12
C MET A 169 -2.79 12.28 -7.71
N ILE A 170 -1.76 12.21 -6.87
CA ILE A 170 -0.37 12.17 -7.31
C ILE A 170 -0.07 10.73 -7.69
N ILE A 171 0.24 10.49 -8.95
CA ILE A 171 0.54 9.18 -9.51
C ILE A 171 2.02 9.11 -9.83
N GLN A 172 2.71 8.13 -9.26
CA GLN A 172 4.11 7.83 -9.56
C GLN A 172 4.21 6.50 -10.31
N ARG A 173 4.98 6.50 -11.41
CA ARG A 173 5.24 5.30 -12.22
C ARG A 173 6.72 5.04 -12.35
N PHE A 174 7.12 3.79 -12.18
CA PHE A 174 8.51 3.38 -12.17
C PHE A 174 8.66 1.90 -12.52
N ARG A 175 9.79 1.51 -13.10
CA ARG A 175 10.07 0.07 -13.32
C ARG A 175 10.73 -0.50 -12.07
N SER A 176 10.29 -1.69 -11.66
CA SER A 176 11.07 -2.48 -10.71
C SER A 176 12.45 -2.73 -11.31
N PRO A 177 13.55 -2.46 -10.60
CA PRO A 177 14.87 -2.80 -11.08
C PRO A 177 15.02 -4.31 -11.28
N ALA A 178 15.88 -4.71 -12.22
CA ALA A 178 16.25 -6.12 -12.36
C ALA A 178 16.76 -6.63 -11.00
N ALA A 179 16.26 -7.79 -10.57
CA ALA A 179 16.35 -8.32 -9.20
C ALA A 179 17.59 -7.83 -8.43
N PHE A 180 17.35 -7.14 -7.30
CA PHE A 180 18.43 -6.82 -6.38
C PHE A 180 18.99 -8.14 -5.83
N THR A 181 20.20 -8.49 -6.26
CA THR A 181 21.02 -9.43 -5.51
C THR A 181 21.31 -8.77 -4.17
N LYS A 182 20.80 -9.39 -3.11
CA LYS A 182 20.81 -8.97 -1.68
C LYS A 182 21.92 -7.97 -1.30
N ILE A 183 21.53 -6.94 -0.54
CA ILE A 183 22.38 -6.38 0.52
C ILE A 183 22.31 -7.33 1.71
#